data_AF-A0A436QTU3-F1
#
_entry.id   AF-A0A436QTU3-F1
#
_cell.length_a   1.000
_cell.length_b   1.000
_cell.length_c   1.000
_cell.angle_alpha   90.00
_cell.angle_beta   90.00
_cell.angle_gamma   90.00
#
_symmetry.space_group_name_H-M   'P 1'
#
loop_
_entity.id
_entity.type
_entity.pdbx_description
1 polymer ?
#
loop_
_entity_poly.entity_id
_entity_poly.type
_entity_poly.pdbx_seq_one_letter_code
_entity_poly.pdbx_strand_id
1 'polypeptide(L)'
;APTLVFDEIDTGVGGAVADAIGQRLARLSKRVQVLSVTHAPQVAARAATHFLISKSGGKDRVATGIAEMDRAARQEEIARMLAGAVITDEARAAAERLLRENTAAA
;
A
#
# COMPACT_ATOMS: atom_id res chain seq x y z
N ALA A 1 -8.94 19.76 8.43
CA ALA A 1 -7.46 19.63 8.49
C ALA A 1 -6.92 19.69 7.07
N PRO A 2 -5.67 20.15 6.82
CA PRO A 2 -5.10 20.17 5.48
C PRO A 2 -4.93 18.76 4.90
N THR A 3 -4.85 18.67 3.56
CA THR A 3 -4.58 17.43 2.82
C THR A 3 -3.20 17.53 2.18
N LEU A 4 -2.38 16.50 2.34
CA LEU A 4 -1.08 16.37 1.71
C LEU A 4 -1.09 15.17 0.75
N VAL A 5 -0.54 15.36 -0.44
CA VAL A 5 -0.43 14.33 -1.48
C VAL A 5 1.04 14.06 -1.74
N PHE A 6 1.42 12.79 -1.71
CA PHE A 6 2.74 12.31 -2.05
C PHE A 6 2.63 11.32 -3.22
N ASP A 7 3.46 11.51 -4.23
CA ASP A 7 3.55 10.62 -5.38
C ASP A 7 4.95 9.98 -5.37
N GLU A 8 4.99 8.65 -5.27
CA GLU A 8 6.20 7.84 -5.21
C GLU A 8 7.31 8.36 -4.25
N ILE A 9 6.91 8.77 -3.05
CA ILE A 9 7.86 9.21 -2.01
C ILE A 9 8.89 8.13 -1.61
N ASP A 10 8.62 6.89 -2.00
CA ASP A 10 9.42 5.68 -1.83
C ASP A 10 10.28 5.30 -3.04
N THR A 11 10.38 6.15 -4.07
CA THR A 11 11.21 5.84 -5.25
C THR A 11 12.68 5.69 -4.89
N GLY A 12 13.29 4.60 -5.39
CA GLY A 12 14.71 4.30 -5.21
C GLY A 12 15.08 3.78 -3.81
N VAL A 13 14.10 3.49 -2.95
CA VAL A 13 14.35 2.96 -1.60
C VAL A 13 13.56 1.68 -1.33
N GLY A 14 14.08 0.82 -0.47
CA GLY A 14 13.46 -0.45 -0.12
C GLY A 14 13.78 -0.90 1.31
N GLY A 15 13.19 -2.02 1.72
CA GLY A 15 13.45 -2.62 3.03
C GLY A 15 13.14 -1.67 4.20
N ALA A 16 14.10 -1.51 5.12
CA ALA A 16 13.95 -0.69 6.32
C ALA A 16 13.69 0.80 6.04
N VAL A 17 14.19 1.34 4.91
CA VAL A 17 13.97 2.75 4.57
C VAL A 17 12.52 3.00 4.16
N ALA A 18 11.96 2.12 3.31
CA ALA A 18 10.56 2.20 2.91
C ALA A 18 9.61 2.03 4.13
N ASP A 19 9.95 1.13 5.06
CA ASP A 19 9.19 0.98 6.31
C ASP A 19 9.23 2.26 7.17
N ALA A 20 10.40 2.88 7.33
CA ALA A 20 10.54 4.13 8.06
C ALA A 20 9.73 5.29 7.43
N ILE A 21 9.63 5.33 6.09
CA ILE A 21 8.76 6.27 5.37
C ILE A 21 7.29 5.99 5.72
N GLY A 22 6.85 4.74 5.60
CA GLY A 22 5.48 4.34 5.95
C GLY A 22 5.09 4.72 7.38
N GLN A 23 5.99 4.48 8.35
CA GLN A 23 5.79 4.89 9.74
C GLN A 23 5.67 6.42 9.92
N ARG A 24 6.45 7.21 9.16
CA ARG A 24 6.37 8.69 9.20
C ARG A 24 5.06 9.18 8.61
N LEU A 25 4.62 8.62 7.49
CA LEU A 25 3.33 8.96 6.87
C LEU A 25 2.15 8.62 7.79
N ALA A 26 2.18 7.44 8.43
CA ALA A 26 1.15 7.04 9.40
C ALA A 26 1.12 7.94 10.65
N ARG A 27 2.28 8.42 11.13
CA ARG A 27 2.31 9.41 12.23
C ARG A 27 1.79 10.78 11.79
N LEU A 28 2.08 11.18 10.54
CA LEU A 28 1.60 12.44 9.98
C LEU A 28 0.08 12.41 9.80
N SER A 29 -0.48 11.28 9.36
CA SER A 29 -1.92 11.12 9.13
C SER A 29 -2.77 11.27 10.40
N LYS A 30 -2.17 11.13 11.60
CA LYS A 30 -2.84 11.45 12.88
C LYS A 30 -3.26 12.92 13.01
N ARG A 31 -2.72 13.82 12.18
CA ARG A 31 -2.96 15.28 12.27
C ARG A 31 -3.55 15.90 11.00
N VAL A 32 -3.31 15.28 9.85
CA VAL A 32 -3.70 15.78 8.52
C VAL A 32 -4.14 14.62 7.63
N GLN A 33 -4.89 14.88 6.56
CA GLN A 33 -5.16 13.82 5.58
C GLN A 33 -3.93 13.60 4.71
N VAL A 34 -3.49 12.36 4.56
CA VAL A 34 -2.34 11.97 3.72
C VAL A 34 -2.83 11.03 2.64
N LEU A 35 -2.58 11.40 1.38
CA LEU A 35 -2.75 10.53 0.22
C LEU A 35 -1.36 10.19 -0.32
N SER A 36 -1.07 8.91 -0.53
CA SER A 36 0.19 8.45 -1.09
C SER A 36 -0.07 7.48 -2.23
N VAL A 37 0.58 7.69 -3.37
CA VAL A 37 0.74 6.69 -4.42
C VAL A 37 2.08 6.00 -4.19
N THR A 38 2.10 4.67 -4.17
CA THR A 38 3.28 3.88 -3.78
C THR A 38 3.24 2.49 -4.41
N HIS A 39 4.41 1.96 -4.72
CA HIS A 39 4.59 0.56 -5.11
C HIS A 39 5.30 -0.25 -4.02
N ALA A 40 5.76 0.36 -2.92
CA ALA A 40 6.37 -0.35 -1.81
C ALA A 40 5.31 -0.99 -0.88
N PRO A 41 5.34 -2.32 -0.69
CA PRO A 41 4.40 -3.00 0.20
C PRO A 41 4.52 -2.51 1.65
N GLN A 42 5.71 -2.09 2.09
CA GLN A 42 5.93 -1.56 3.44
C GLN A 42 5.19 -0.24 3.68
N VAL A 43 5.09 0.63 2.67
CA VAL A 43 4.35 1.89 2.78
C VAL A 43 2.85 1.63 2.73
N ALA A 44 2.40 0.84 1.74
CA ALA A 44 1.00 0.49 1.57
C ALA A 44 0.40 -0.26 2.79
N ALA A 45 1.18 -1.12 3.44
CA ALA A 45 0.76 -1.82 4.65
C ALA A 45 0.51 -0.89 5.86
N ARG A 46 1.07 0.33 5.87
CA ARG A 46 0.89 1.32 6.95
C ARG A 46 -0.36 2.20 6.77
N ALA A 47 -0.99 2.18 5.60
CA ALA A 47 -2.17 2.98 5.33
C ALA A 47 -3.37 2.59 6.24
N ALA A 48 -4.19 3.58 6.61
CA ALA A 48 -5.48 3.31 7.27
C ALA A 48 -6.49 2.74 6.28
N THR A 49 -6.54 3.32 5.08
CA THR A 49 -7.36 2.87 3.94
C THR A 49 -6.44 2.56 2.77
N HIS A 50 -6.67 1.44 2.08
CA HIS A 50 -5.87 1.04 0.92
C HIS A 50 -6.77 0.91 -0.31
N PHE A 51 -6.48 1.71 -1.33
CA PHE A 51 -7.17 1.67 -2.62
C PHE A 51 -6.32 0.94 -3.66
N LEU A 52 -6.95 0.08 -4.46
CA LEU A 52 -6.36 -0.52 -5.65
C LEU A 52 -6.71 0.32 -6.87
N ILE A 53 -5.69 0.74 -7.62
CA ILE A 53 -5.85 1.35 -8.93
C ILE A 53 -5.66 0.25 -9.98
N SER A 54 -6.66 0.05 -10.83
CA SER A 54 -6.62 -0.96 -11.90
C SER A 54 -7.05 -0.38 -13.24
N LYS A 55 -6.56 -0.97 -14.33
CA LYS A 55 -6.99 -0.65 -15.69
C LYS A 55 -7.90 -1.77 -16.17
N SER A 56 -9.06 -1.41 -16.73
CA SER A 56 -10.01 -2.34 -17.33
C SER A 56 -10.45 -1.84 -18.70
N GLY A 57 -10.80 -2.76 -19.60
CA GLY A 57 -11.22 -2.42 -20.97
C GLY A 57 -10.49 -3.21 -22.05
N GLY A 58 -10.92 -3.01 -23.31
CA GLY A 58 -10.40 -3.68 -24.49
C GLY A 58 -9.44 -2.82 -25.31
N LYS A 59 -9.08 -3.29 -26.52
CA LYS A 59 -8.11 -2.61 -27.40
C LYS A 59 -8.46 -1.15 -27.73
N ASP A 60 -9.75 -0.82 -27.78
CA ASP A 60 -10.20 0.50 -28.26
C ASP A 60 -10.39 1.52 -27.12
N ARG A 61 -10.51 1.07 -25.86
CA ARG A 61 -10.66 1.95 -24.71
C ARG A 61 -10.24 1.28 -23.41
N VAL A 62 -9.30 1.91 -22.71
CA VAL A 62 -8.89 1.55 -21.36
C VAL A 62 -9.43 2.59 -20.38
N ALA A 63 -10.10 2.13 -19.32
CA ALA A 63 -10.54 2.96 -18.21
C ALA A 63 -9.71 2.64 -16.96
N THR A 64 -9.40 3.67 -16.18
CA THR A 64 -8.77 3.50 -14.86
C THR A 64 -9.86 3.49 -13.79
N GLY A 65 -9.92 2.41 -13.01
CA GLY A 65 -10.80 2.26 -11.87
C GLY A 65 -10.04 2.35 -10.55
N ILE A 66 -10.74 2.75 -9.49
CA ILE A 66 -10.24 2.78 -8.11
C ILE A 66 -11.25 2.02 -7.25
N ALA A 67 -10.77 1.08 -6.44
CA ALA A 67 -11.59 0.33 -5.50
C ALA A 67 -10.94 0.32 -4.12
N GLU A 68 -11.72 0.54 -3.06
CA GLU A 68 -11.25 0.33 -1.68
C GLU A 68 -11.10 -1.16 -1.42
N MET A 69 -10.01 -1.55 -0.76
CA MET A 69 -9.77 -2.94 -0.39
C MET A 69 -10.14 -3.21 1.05
N ASP A 70 -10.91 -4.28 1.26
CA ASP A 70 -11.08 -4.88 2.58
C ASP A 70 -9.78 -5.54 3.07
N ARG A 71 -9.80 -6.09 4.28
CA ARG A 71 -8.61 -6.73 4.89
C ARG A 71 -8.06 -7.89 4.06
N ALA A 72 -8.92 -8.72 3.47
CA ALA A 72 -8.49 -9.91 2.74
C ALA A 72 -7.89 -9.51 1.38
N ALA A 73 -8.58 -8.65 0.63
CA ALA A 73 -8.08 -8.08 -0.63
C ALA A 73 -6.76 -7.33 -0.41
N ARG A 74 -6.67 -6.59 0.70
CA ARG A 74 -5.45 -5.89 1.09
C ARG A 74 -4.28 -6.84 1.36
N GLN A 75 -4.51 -7.96 2.04
CA GLN A 75 -3.46 -8.97 2.28
C GLN A 75 -2.96 -9.57 0.97
N GLU A 76 -3.87 -9.96 0.07
CA GLU A 76 -3.49 -10.50 -1.25
C GLU A 76 -2.72 -9.47 -2.08
N GLU A 77 -3.13 -8.20 -2.06
CA GLU A 77 -2.43 -7.16 -2.82
C GLU A 77 -1.02 -6.88 -2.28
N ILE A 78 -0.86 -6.81 -0.96
CA ILE A 78 0.48 -6.69 -0.36
C ILE A 78 1.34 -7.91 -0.67
N ALA A 79 0.76 -9.12 -0.66
CA ALA A 79 1.47 -10.34 -1.06
C ALA A 79 1.89 -10.30 -2.54
N ARG A 80 1.04 -9.79 -3.42
CA ARG A 80 1.34 -9.54 -4.84
C ARG A 80 2.47 -8.52 -5.00
N MET A 81 2.44 -7.42 -4.24
CA MET A 81 3.51 -6.41 -4.25
C MET A 81 4.86 -6.98 -3.78
N LEU A 82 4.85 -7.97 -2.87
CA LEU A 82 6.05 -8.65 -2.38
C LEU A 82 6.59 -9.71 -3.36
N ALA A 83 5.72 -10.53 -3.95
CA ALA A 83 6.11 -11.69 -4.77
C ALA A 83 6.12 -11.42 -6.28
N GLY A 84 5.49 -10.33 -6.72
CA GLY A 84 5.29 -10.02 -8.13
C GLY A 84 4.10 -10.77 -8.74
N ALA A 85 4.32 -11.49 -9.83
CA ALA A 85 3.25 -12.05 -10.65
C ALA A 85 2.58 -13.30 -10.04
N VAL A 86 3.31 -14.08 -9.24
CA VAL A 86 2.82 -15.33 -8.64
C VAL A 86 2.80 -15.17 -7.13
N ILE A 87 1.62 -15.17 -6.54
CA ILE A 87 1.44 -15.06 -5.09
C ILE A 87 1.69 -16.42 -4.46
N THR A 88 2.66 -16.50 -3.54
CA THR A 88 2.97 -17.71 -2.78
C THR A 88 2.45 -17.62 -1.34
N ASP A 89 2.40 -18.75 -0.65
CA ASP A 89 1.95 -18.79 0.75
C ASP A 89 2.95 -18.08 1.68
N GLU A 90 4.25 -18.10 1.37
CA GLU A 90 5.27 -17.33 2.08
C GLU A 90 5.04 -15.82 1.91
N ALA A 91 4.63 -15.39 0.71
CA ALA A 91 4.31 -14.00 0.44
C ALA A 91 3.06 -13.54 1.21
N ARG A 92 2.02 -14.38 1.28
CA ARG A 92 0.85 -14.14 2.13
C ARG A 92 1.23 -14.05 3.60
N ALA A 93 2.08 -14.95 4.09
CA ALA A 93 2.55 -14.93 5.47
C ALA A 93 3.40 -13.68 5.79
N ALA A 94 4.20 -13.20 4.82
CA ALA A 94 4.95 -11.96 4.95
C ALA A 94 4.04 -10.72 4.93
N ALA A 95 3.07 -10.66 4.02
CA ALA A 95 2.09 -9.59 3.94
C ALA A 95 1.28 -9.46 5.24
N GLU A 96 0.83 -10.57 5.78
CA GLU A 96 0.06 -10.60 7.03
C GLU A 96 0.92 -10.17 8.24
N ARG A 97 2.24 -10.47 8.25
CA ARG A 97 3.15 -9.91 9.27
C ARG A 97 3.24 -8.37 9.16
N LEU A 98 3.45 -7.83 7.96
CA LEU A 98 3.50 -6.37 7.74
C LEU A 98 2.20 -5.68 8.17
N LEU A 99 1.05 -6.27 7.86
CA LEU A 99 -0.26 -5.73 8.24
C LEU A 99 -0.46 -5.75 9.76
N ARG A 100 -0.01 -6.79 10.46
CA ARG A 100 -0.10 -6.86 11.93
C ARG A 100 0.81 -5.85 12.63
N GLU A 101 2.02 -5.67 12.14
CA GLU A 101 2.95 -4.66 12.67
C GLU A 101 2.38 -3.24 12.57
N ASN A 102 1.45 -3.00 11.65
CA ASN A 102 0.70 -1.74 11.58
C ASN A 102 -0.31 -1.59 12.73
N THR A 103 -1.07 -2.63 13.05
CA THR A 103 -2.04 -2.60 14.16
C THR A 103 -1.39 -2.52 15.55
N ALA A 104 -0.16 -3.03 15.73
CA ALA A 104 0.52 -3.00 17.02
C ALA A 104 1.11 -1.61 17.38
N ALA A 105 1.22 -0.69 16.42
CA ALA A 105 1.80 0.65 16.59
C ALA A 105 0.76 1.78 16.62
N ALA A 106 -0.54 1.45 16.55
CA ALA A 106 -1.66 2.38 16.59
C ALA A 106 -2.16 2.55 18.03
#